data_AF-A0AAX3ZVH7-F1
#
_entry.id   AF-A0AAX3ZVH7-F1
#
_cell.length_a   1.000
_cell.length_b   1.000
_cell.length_c   1.000
_cell.angle_alpha   90.00
_cell.angle_beta   90.00
_cell.angle_gamma   90.00
#
_symmetry.space_group_name_H-M   'P 1'
#
loop_
_entity.id
_entity.type
_entity.pdbx_description
1 polymer ?
#
loop_
_entity_poly.entity_id
_entity_poly.type
_entity_poly.pdbx_seq_one_letter_code
_entity_poly.pdbx_strand_id
1 'polypeptide(L)'
;MTTSSSISSVTAAAGRSRFFWEEAADDWRAACEAGRRPEFSEYVTRSLRALREGVGREAGTVPAMRSVHRVSLRDDGLDRLPDRYVAEHCTLTLFGLHQHTASEPVHRPGVGLGTACLLLRRGEALTEAAVERRLIAAATAQDLHELVQHLQRLVPLLQQSGVGLDYTRLFRELAVWDGTGRNRVLRAWGLQYTDPGTPVPTEGEAAGESEGRERAPYWVTFEPGSPDAGAELAALRAGTGREPGTVAVMWPFHRTRMASEWRNKGSLTRDLAAEHTALTLFARHQQTHDRRMHVPGNSPGTAVGLLARKAATDSEGKAATAALERRFGHLLTSADAEELAMHLRSFAPLLNRAGVGLDYDLLSTALRTWDDPRRPHAAGRFRQRWDRDFHTTVTASS
;
A
#
# COMPACT_ATOMS: atom_id res chain seq x y z
N MET A 1 67.01 25.88 -7.49
CA MET A 1 66.48 25.09 -6.34
C MET A 1 65.00 25.39 -6.24
N THR A 2 64.19 24.56 -6.88
CA THR A 2 62.72 24.67 -6.94
C THR A 2 62.16 23.40 -6.31
N THR A 3 61.55 23.54 -5.15
CA THR A 3 60.92 22.45 -4.39
C THR A 3 59.50 22.23 -4.90
N SER A 4 59.32 21.21 -5.75
CA SER A 4 58.00 20.69 -6.10
C SER A 4 57.41 19.94 -4.92
N SER A 5 56.32 20.50 -4.37
CA SER A 5 55.46 19.82 -3.40
C SER A 5 54.58 18.81 -4.12
N SER A 6 54.85 17.53 -3.90
CA SER A 6 53.99 16.43 -4.35
C SER A 6 52.76 16.35 -3.45
N ILE A 7 51.65 16.92 -3.93
CA ILE A 7 50.31 16.64 -3.39
C ILE A 7 49.93 15.24 -3.89
N SER A 8 50.09 14.24 -3.03
CA SER A 8 49.48 12.93 -3.26
C SER A 8 47.97 13.06 -3.10
N SER A 9 47.30 13.10 -4.25
CA SER A 9 45.87 12.96 -4.44
C SER A 9 45.36 11.67 -3.77
N VAL A 10 44.76 11.80 -2.58
CA VAL A 10 43.89 10.77 -2.03
C VAL A 10 42.61 10.80 -2.85
N THR A 11 42.44 9.78 -3.67
CA THR A 11 41.24 9.47 -4.44
C THR A 11 40.06 9.34 -3.47
N ALA A 12 39.20 10.36 -3.44
CA ALA A 12 37.92 10.33 -2.75
C ALA A 12 36.97 9.35 -3.46
N ALA A 13 37.08 8.07 -3.15
CA ALA A 13 35.95 7.18 -3.28
C ALA A 13 34.92 7.61 -2.23
N ALA A 14 33.91 8.39 -2.64
CA ALA A 14 32.79 8.76 -1.80
C ALA A 14 31.94 7.50 -1.49
N GLY A 15 32.43 6.66 -0.59
CA GLY A 15 31.70 5.55 -0.03
C GLY A 15 30.48 6.09 0.71
N ARG A 16 29.30 5.56 0.39
CA ARG A 16 28.10 5.81 1.21
C ARG A 16 28.46 5.48 2.65
N SER A 17 28.37 6.46 3.55
CA SER A 17 28.51 6.21 4.99
C SER A 17 27.48 5.15 5.38
N ARG A 18 27.95 4.00 5.85
CA ARG A 18 27.10 2.90 6.31
C ARG A 18 26.38 3.33 7.58
N PHE A 19 25.13 2.94 7.73
CA PHE A 19 24.40 3.17 8.98
C PHE A 19 24.84 2.21 10.08
N PHE A 20 24.65 2.59 11.34
CA PHE A 20 25.07 1.76 12.47
C PHE A 20 24.46 0.34 12.46
N TRP A 21 23.21 0.18 12.00
CA TRP A 21 22.59 -1.15 11.87
C TRP A 21 23.23 -2.02 10.77
N GLU A 22 23.83 -1.40 9.75
CA GLU A 22 24.63 -2.11 8.74
C GLU A 22 25.98 -2.52 9.33
N GLU A 23 26.63 -1.62 10.09
CA GLU A 23 27.87 -1.92 10.83
C GLU A 23 27.69 -3.08 11.81
N ALA A 24 26.61 -3.09 12.60
CA ALA A 24 26.32 -4.17 13.54
C ALA A 24 26.10 -5.52 12.82
N ALA A 25 25.46 -5.51 11.64
CA ALA A 25 25.26 -6.72 10.84
C ALA A 25 26.56 -7.21 10.18
N ASP A 26 27.46 -6.31 9.79
CA ASP A 26 28.80 -6.63 9.28
C ASP A 26 29.70 -7.18 10.40
N ASP A 27 29.67 -6.57 11.59
CA ASP A 27 30.43 -7.00 12.78
C ASP A 27 30.11 -8.45 13.16
N TRP A 28 28.82 -8.79 13.20
CA TRP A 28 28.38 -10.15 13.48
C TRP A 28 28.84 -11.14 12.41
N ARG A 29 28.70 -10.80 11.11
CA ARG A 29 29.15 -11.67 10.01
C ARG A 29 30.66 -11.91 10.06
N ALA A 30 31.45 -10.88 10.35
CA ALA A 30 32.88 -10.99 10.50
C ALA A 30 33.28 -11.88 11.71
N ALA A 31 32.49 -11.89 12.78
CA ALA A 31 32.69 -12.81 13.91
C ALA A 31 32.44 -14.27 13.50
N CYS A 32 31.36 -14.54 12.76
CA CYS A 32 31.06 -15.86 12.23
C CYS A 32 32.15 -16.37 11.25
N GLU A 33 32.57 -15.53 10.30
CA GLU A 33 33.62 -15.88 9.32
C GLU A 33 34.97 -16.18 9.98
N ALA A 34 35.27 -15.51 11.09
CA ALA A 34 36.49 -15.74 11.87
C ALA A 34 36.42 -16.95 12.82
N GLY A 35 35.33 -17.73 12.78
CA GLY A 35 35.14 -18.90 13.65
C GLY A 35 35.02 -18.57 15.14
N ARG A 36 34.78 -17.30 15.50
CA ARG A 36 34.50 -16.90 16.88
C ARG A 36 33.07 -17.30 17.25
N ARG A 37 32.77 -17.33 18.56
CA ARG A 37 31.37 -17.35 19.00
C ARG A 37 30.65 -16.16 18.36
N PRO A 38 29.43 -16.32 17.82
CA PRO A 38 28.69 -15.27 17.12
C PRO A 38 28.16 -14.24 18.12
N GLU A 39 29.09 -13.48 18.69
CA GLU A 39 28.87 -12.43 19.67
C GLU A 39 29.26 -11.10 19.04
N PHE A 40 28.46 -10.06 19.31
CA PHE A 40 28.75 -8.70 18.88
C PHE A 40 29.99 -8.16 19.60
N SER A 41 30.77 -7.32 18.91
CA SER A 41 31.89 -6.63 19.55
C SER A 41 31.44 -5.75 20.72
N GLU A 42 32.38 -5.43 21.62
CA GLU A 42 32.11 -4.53 22.74
C GLU A 42 31.61 -3.15 22.27
N TYR A 43 32.13 -2.66 21.15
CA TYR A 43 31.67 -1.42 20.51
C TYR A 43 30.18 -1.50 20.14
N VAL A 44 29.75 -2.57 19.47
CA VAL A 44 28.35 -2.76 19.08
C VAL A 44 27.48 -2.93 20.32
N THR A 45 27.92 -3.73 21.30
CA THR A 45 27.18 -3.97 22.55
C THR A 45 26.96 -2.68 23.35
N ARG A 46 27.99 -1.85 23.51
CA ARG A 46 27.90 -0.53 24.16
C ARG A 46 26.97 0.41 23.39
N SER A 47 27.08 0.42 22.06
CA SER A 47 26.26 1.25 21.20
C SER A 47 24.79 0.85 21.27
N LEU A 48 24.46 -0.45 21.24
CA LEU A 48 23.10 -0.96 21.42
C LEU A 48 22.49 -0.57 22.77
N ARG A 49 23.29 -0.50 23.84
CA ARG A 49 22.84 0.04 25.14
C ARG A 49 22.47 1.52 25.02
N ALA A 50 23.32 2.33 24.39
CA ALA A 50 23.04 3.75 24.15
C ALA A 50 21.76 3.94 23.32
N LEU A 51 21.50 3.09 22.31
CA LEU A 51 20.26 3.15 21.52
C LEU A 51 19.01 2.94 22.37
N ARG A 52 19.06 2.03 23.35
CA ARG A 52 17.95 1.78 24.27
C ARG A 52 17.74 2.93 25.26
N GLU A 53 18.82 3.57 25.72
CA GLU A 53 18.74 4.78 26.54
C GLU A 53 18.07 5.94 25.79
N GLY A 54 18.19 5.97 24.46
CA GLY A 54 17.54 6.94 23.58
C GLY A 54 16.04 6.78 23.40
N VAL A 55 15.45 5.65 23.80
CA VAL A 55 14.01 5.38 23.62
C VAL A 55 13.19 6.42 24.39
N GLY A 56 12.33 7.14 23.66
CA GLY A 56 11.49 8.20 24.23
C GLY A 56 12.24 9.50 24.57
N ARG A 57 13.54 9.60 24.27
CA ARG A 57 14.32 10.83 24.41
C ARG A 57 14.34 11.61 23.10
N GLU A 58 14.43 12.92 23.21
CA GLU A 58 14.57 13.81 22.06
C GLU A 58 15.92 13.59 21.36
N ALA A 59 15.93 13.66 20.02
CA ALA A 59 17.13 13.49 19.22
C ALA A 59 18.22 14.49 19.64
N GLY A 60 19.48 14.04 19.68
CA GLY A 60 20.61 14.89 20.08
C GLY A 60 20.80 15.08 21.60
N THR A 61 19.81 14.74 22.43
CA THR A 61 19.90 14.88 23.90
C THR A 61 20.64 13.74 24.59
N VAL A 62 20.89 12.62 23.91
CA VAL A 62 21.60 11.45 24.45
C VAL A 62 23.04 11.43 23.96
N PRO A 63 24.04 11.84 24.79
CA PRO A 63 25.42 12.00 24.34
C PRO A 63 26.05 10.70 23.84
N ALA A 64 25.69 9.55 24.46
CA ALA A 64 26.20 8.24 24.09
C ALA A 64 25.80 7.80 22.67
N MET A 65 24.75 8.39 22.09
CA MET A 65 24.31 8.10 20.72
C MET A 65 25.02 8.94 19.65
N ARG A 66 25.78 9.99 20.03
CA ARG A 66 26.43 10.88 19.06
C ARG A 66 27.36 10.13 18.10
N SER A 67 28.05 9.10 18.56
CA SER A 67 28.99 8.31 17.75
C SER A 67 28.31 7.35 16.76
N VAL A 68 27.01 7.09 16.89
CA VAL A 68 26.28 6.15 16.02
C VAL A 68 25.39 6.85 14.99
N HIS A 69 25.12 8.14 15.16
CA HIS A 69 24.52 8.96 14.12
C HIS A 69 25.45 9.09 12.91
N ARG A 70 24.87 9.04 11.71
CA ARG A 70 25.57 9.17 10.42
C ARG A 70 24.99 10.31 9.58
N VAL A 71 23.79 10.78 9.90
CA VAL A 71 23.26 12.02 9.32
C VAL A 71 24.05 13.20 9.87
N SER A 72 24.81 13.86 9.01
CA SER A 72 25.58 15.05 9.39
C SER A 72 24.64 16.21 9.70
N LEU A 73 24.82 16.80 10.89
CA LEU A 73 24.26 18.10 11.22
C LEU A 73 25.11 19.16 10.53
N ARG A 74 24.49 20.00 9.71
CA ARG A 74 25.13 21.22 9.22
C ARG A 74 24.75 22.34 10.18
N ASP A 75 25.69 23.24 10.42
CA ASP A 75 25.39 24.49 11.11
C ASP A 75 24.70 25.42 10.10
N ASP A 76 23.38 25.27 9.97
CA ASP A 76 22.53 26.06 9.10
C ASP A 76 21.79 27.17 9.86
N GLY A 77 22.13 27.39 11.14
CA GLY A 77 21.51 28.41 11.99
C GLY A 77 20.04 28.16 12.30
N LEU A 78 19.53 26.92 12.08
CA LEU A 78 18.16 26.56 12.41
C LEU A 78 18.04 26.13 13.88
N ASP A 79 17.01 26.64 14.56
CA ASP A 79 16.65 26.24 15.93
C ASP A 79 16.09 24.81 16.03
N ARG A 80 15.94 24.11 14.89
CA ARG A 80 15.36 22.75 14.80
C ARG A 80 16.30 21.79 14.10
N LEU A 81 16.43 20.58 14.66
CA LEU A 81 17.17 19.50 14.03
C LEU A 81 16.54 19.09 12.70
N PRO A 82 17.35 18.73 11.67
CA PRO A 82 16.81 18.22 10.41
C PRO A 82 15.92 17.00 10.61
N ASP A 83 14.79 16.92 9.91
CA ASP A 83 13.84 15.79 10.03
C ASP A 83 14.50 14.44 9.80
N ARG A 84 15.49 14.40 8.89
CA ARG A 84 16.29 13.21 8.62
C ARG A 84 17.15 12.80 9.81
N TYR A 85 17.65 13.73 10.62
CA TYR A 85 18.39 13.41 11.83
C TYR A 85 17.46 12.85 12.92
N VAL A 86 16.28 13.45 13.08
CA VAL A 86 15.23 12.95 13.98
C VAL A 86 14.79 11.55 13.58
N ALA A 87 14.54 11.31 12.29
CA ALA A 87 14.21 9.98 11.77
C ALA A 87 15.33 8.95 11.98
N GLU A 88 16.60 9.35 11.86
CA GLU A 88 17.73 8.47 12.18
C GLU A 88 17.72 8.09 13.66
N HIS A 89 17.54 9.06 14.56
CA HIS A 89 17.45 8.81 16.00
C HIS A 89 16.33 7.81 16.30
N CYS A 90 15.13 8.04 15.78
CA CYS A 90 14.00 7.13 15.92
C CYS A 90 14.32 5.73 15.40
N THR A 91 14.92 5.63 14.21
CA THR A 91 15.30 4.33 13.61
C THR A 91 16.33 3.59 14.47
N LEU A 92 17.34 4.30 14.99
CA LEU A 92 18.35 3.75 15.88
C LEU A 92 17.71 3.21 17.16
N THR A 93 16.81 3.96 17.79
CA THR A 93 16.12 3.48 19.02
C THR A 93 15.27 2.23 18.76
N LEU A 94 14.56 2.18 17.62
CA LEU A 94 13.81 0.99 17.19
C LEU A 94 14.74 -0.21 16.94
N PHE A 95 15.88 0.02 16.27
CA PHE A 95 16.90 -1.01 16.05
C PHE A 95 17.47 -1.53 17.36
N GLY A 96 17.80 -0.64 18.30
CA GLY A 96 18.32 -1.00 19.62
C GLY A 96 17.35 -1.85 20.44
N LEU A 97 16.05 -1.58 20.35
CA LEU A 97 14.99 -2.41 20.94
C LEU A 97 14.91 -3.79 20.27
N HIS A 98 14.90 -3.83 18.93
CA HIS A 98 14.77 -5.06 18.17
C HIS A 98 16.00 -5.98 18.31
N GLN A 99 17.21 -5.44 18.35
CA GLN A 99 18.43 -6.24 18.46
C GLN A 99 18.69 -6.74 19.89
N HIS A 100 18.03 -6.17 20.92
CA HIS A 100 18.42 -6.34 22.32
C HIS A 100 18.57 -7.80 22.78
N THR A 101 17.61 -8.66 22.47
CA THR A 101 17.62 -10.08 22.84
C THR A 101 17.85 -10.99 21.65
N ALA A 102 18.13 -10.43 20.47
CA ALA A 102 18.39 -11.19 19.27
C ALA A 102 19.89 -11.53 19.18
N SER A 103 20.19 -12.81 19.04
CA SER A 103 21.55 -13.32 18.83
C SER A 103 22.06 -13.11 17.41
N GLU A 104 21.16 -12.98 16.45
CA GLU A 104 21.46 -12.69 15.05
C GLU A 104 21.08 -11.24 14.68
N PRO A 105 21.70 -10.65 13.63
CA PRO A 105 21.32 -9.35 13.12
C PRO A 105 19.85 -9.29 12.70
N VAL A 106 19.11 -8.37 13.30
CA VAL A 106 17.71 -8.09 12.94
C VAL A 106 17.59 -7.19 11.72
N HIS A 107 18.69 -6.54 11.30
CA HIS A 107 18.73 -5.83 10.04
C HIS A 107 18.77 -6.82 8.86
N ARG A 108 17.69 -6.86 8.07
CA ARG A 108 17.55 -7.76 6.92
C ARG A 108 17.20 -6.94 5.66
N PRO A 109 18.18 -6.65 4.79
CA PRO A 109 17.93 -5.92 3.55
C PRO A 109 16.79 -6.52 2.73
N GLY A 110 15.88 -5.68 2.24
CA GLY A 110 14.73 -6.10 1.43
C GLY A 110 13.46 -6.44 2.22
N VAL A 111 13.53 -6.67 3.53
CA VAL A 111 12.33 -6.95 4.37
C VAL A 111 11.72 -5.63 4.84
N GLY A 112 10.75 -5.08 4.12
CA GLY A 112 10.02 -3.87 4.54
C GLY A 112 8.98 -4.15 5.64
N LEU A 113 8.41 -3.09 6.22
CA LEU A 113 7.47 -3.22 7.35
C LEU A 113 6.24 -4.06 7.01
N GLY A 114 5.65 -3.86 5.83
CA GLY A 114 4.50 -4.65 5.40
C GLY A 114 4.83 -6.14 5.25
N THR A 115 6.02 -6.45 4.72
CA THR A 115 6.50 -7.84 4.57
C THR A 115 6.77 -8.46 5.94
N ALA A 116 7.36 -7.71 6.87
CA ALA A 116 7.57 -8.17 8.24
C ALA A 116 6.24 -8.48 8.95
N CYS A 117 5.22 -7.62 8.76
CA CYS A 117 3.88 -7.89 9.30
C CYS A 117 3.21 -9.10 8.65
N LEU A 118 3.41 -9.32 7.34
CA LEU A 118 2.93 -10.52 6.67
C LEU A 118 3.58 -11.80 7.22
N LEU A 119 4.90 -11.78 7.45
CA LEU A 119 5.61 -12.89 8.07
C LEU A 119 5.12 -13.15 9.50
N LEU A 120 4.88 -12.08 10.27
CA LEU A 120 4.32 -12.18 11.62
C LEU A 120 2.92 -12.81 11.61
N ARG A 121 2.06 -12.44 10.65
CA ARG A 121 0.74 -13.05 10.45
C ARG A 121 0.83 -14.55 10.14
N ARG A 122 1.80 -14.96 9.32
CA ARG A 122 2.01 -16.37 8.92
C ARG A 122 2.64 -17.23 10.02
N GLY A 123 3.37 -16.62 10.95
CA GLY A 123 4.07 -17.34 12.01
C GLY A 123 3.18 -17.81 13.18
N GLU A 124 1.86 -17.59 13.12
CA GLU A 124 0.84 -17.97 14.12
C GLU A 124 1.09 -17.49 15.57
N ALA A 125 2.18 -16.76 15.84
CA ALA A 125 2.50 -16.19 17.14
C ALA A 125 1.45 -15.17 17.62
N LEU A 126 0.67 -14.61 16.68
CA LEU A 126 -0.43 -13.70 16.91
C LEU A 126 -1.58 -14.04 15.97
N THR A 127 -2.82 -13.78 16.42
CA THR A 127 -3.98 -13.81 15.54
C THR A 127 -3.80 -12.79 14.41
N GLU A 128 -4.23 -13.11 13.19
CA GLU A 128 -4.20 -12.20 12.04
C GLU A 128 -4.73 -10.80 12.37
N ALA A 129 -5.90 -10.73 13.01
CA ALA A 129 -6.52 -9.46 13.41
C ALA A 129 -5.65 -8.62 14.37
N ALA A 130 -4.80 -9.24 15.20
CA ALA A 130 -3.92 -8.52 16.12
C ALA A 130 -2.71 -7.89 15.42
N VAL A 131 -2.21 -8.52 14.36
CA VAL A 131 -1.16 -7.97 13.50
C VAL A 131 -1.73 -6.83 12.68
N GLU A 132 -2.89 -7.05 12.05
CA GLU A 132 -3.57 -6.06 11.23
C GLU A 132 -3.89 -4.79 12.03
N ARG A 133 -4.47 -4.89 13.23
CA ARG A 133 -4.76 -3.73 14.08
C ARG A 133 -3.54 -2.87 14.37
N ARG A 134 -2.37 -3.49 14.61
CA ARG A 134 -1.12 -2.76 14.90
C ARG A 134 -0.56 -2.08 13.67
N LEU A 135 -0.61 -2.76 12.53
CA LEU A 135 -0.19 -2.20 11.27
C LEU A 135 -1.09 -1.03 10.84
N ILE A 136 -2.42 -1.14 11.00
CA ILE A 136 -3.37 -0.05 10.78
C ILE A 136 -3.10 1.12 11.73
N ALA A 137 -2.81 0.85 13.00
CA ALA A 137 -2.47 1.90 13.96
C ALA A 137 -1.21 2.67 13.53
N ALA A 138 -0.15 1.98 13.09
CA ALA A 138 1.03 2.63 12.51
C ALA A 138 0.70 3.43 11.24
N ALA A 139 -0.13 2.88 10.35
CA ALA A 139 -0.51 3.53 9.09
C ALA A 139 -1.37 4.80 9.29
N THR A 140 -2.13 4.85 10.38
CA THR A 140 -3.03 5.97 10.72
C THR A 140 -2.38 7.04 11.59
N ALA A 141 -1.14 6.82 12.06
CA ALA A 141 -0.39 7.78 12.86
C ALA A 141 -0.28 9.15 12.18
N GLN A 142 -0.66 10.23 12.85
CA GLN A 142 -0.77 11.57 12.27
C GLN A 142 0.60 12.20 11.98
N ASP A 143 1.60 11.87 12.80
CA ASP A 143 2.96 12.38 12.70
C ASP A 143 4.01 11.29 12.98
N LEU A 144 5.28 11.64 12.80
CA LEU A 144 6.41 10.75 13.04
C LEU A 144 6.48 10.27 14.50
N HIS A 145 6.11 11.11 15.47
CA HIS A 145 6.17 10.76 16.88
C HIS A 145 5.17 9.64 17.22
N GLU A 146 3.92 9.82 16.83
CA GLU A 146 2.87 8.80 16.97
C GLU A 146 3.26 7.51 16.24
N LEU A 147 3.80 7.61 15.02
CA LEU A 147 4.25 6.45 14.27
C LEU A 147 5.32 5.67 15.05
N VAL A 148 6.32 6.36 15.59
CA VAL A 148 7.40 5.72 16.35
C VAL A 148 6.85 5.04 17.61
N GLN A 149 5.87 5.62 18.30
CA GLN A 149 5.21 4.96 19.43
C GLN A 149 4.49 3.66 18.99
N HIS A 150 3.85 3.63 17.82
CA HIS A 150 3.25 2.41 17.29
C HIS A 150 4.32 1.36 16.94
N LEU A 151 5.41 1.78 16.29
CA LEU A 151 6.51 0.90 15.94
C LEU A 151 7.23 0.33 17.16
N GLN A 152 7.40 1.11 18.23
CA GLN A 152 7.97 0.64 19.51
C GLN A 152 7.14 -0.49 20.14
N ARG A 153 5.82 -0.52 19.90
CA ARG A 153 4.92 -1.61 20.33
C ARG A 153 4.93 -2.81 19.39
N LEU A 154 5.29 -2.61 18.12
CA LEU A 154 5.33 -3.66 17.10
C LEU A 154 6.68 -4.40 17.07
N VAL A 155 7.78 -3.68 17.23
CA VAL A 155 9.15 -4.21 17.16
C VAL A 155 9.40 -5.40 18.11
N PRO A 156 8.95 -5.38 19.38
CA PRO A 156 9.12 -6.53 20.26
C PRO A 156 8.43 -7.81 19.76
N LEU A 157 7.33 -7.68 19.01
CA LEU A 157 6.63 -8.82 18.42
C LEU A 157 7.42 -9.40 17.24
N LEU A 158 8.01 -8.53 16.41
CA LEU A 158 8.92 -8.95 15.34
C LEU A 158 10.12 -9.69 15.91
N GLN A 159 10.70 -9.17 17.01
CA GLN A 159 11.80 -9.80 17.73
C GLN A 159 11.43 -11.20 18.25
N GLN A 160 10.28 -11.33 18.92
CA GLN A 160 9.79 -12.60 19.46
C GLN A 160 9.57 -13.67 18.38
N SER A 161 9.16 -13.24 17.19
CA SER A 161 8.95 -14.13 16.04
C SER A 161 10.19 -14.29 15.15
N GLY A 162 11.35 -13.72 15.54
CA GLY A 162 12.59 -13.80 14.76
C GLY A 162 12.52 -13.10 13.39
N VAL A 163 11.58 -12.17 13.21
CA VAL A 163 11.36 -11.47 11.94
C VAL A 163 12.21 -10.21 11.88
N GLY A 164 13.22 -10.19 11.00
CA GLY A 164 14.04 -9.01 10.78
C GLY A 164 13.36 -7.90 9.97
N LEU A 165 14.02 -6.74 9.88
CA LEU A 165 13.55 -5.56 9.14
C LEU A 165 14.69 -4.85 8.41
N ASP A 166 14.41 -4.31 7.23
CA ASP A 166 15.31 -3.40 6.52
C ASP A 166 15.26 -2.01 7.16
N TYR A 167 16.09 -1.81 8.19
CA TYR A 167 16.24 -0.52 8.87
C TYR A 167 16.71 0.63 7.97
N THR A 168 17.51 0.36 6.93
CA THR A 168 17.90 1.39 5.96
C THR A 168 16.68 1.88 5.19
N ARG A 169 15.75 0.99 4.86
CA ARG A 169 14.47 1.35 4.26
C ARG A 169 13.55 2.05 5.28
N LEU A 170 13.39 1.50 6.49
CA LEU A 170 12.55 2.11 7.53
C LEU A 170 12.98 3.56 7.78
N PHE A 171 14.28 3.82 7.90
CA PHE A 171 14.83 5.16 8.03
C PHE A 171 14.36 6.12 6.93
N ARG A 172 14.43 5.69 5.66
CA ARG A 172 13.97 6.51 4.52
C ARG A 172 12.47 6.77 4.57
N GLU A 173 11.70 5.80 5.04
CA GLU A 173 10.24 5.93 5.20
C GLU A 173 9.88 6.89 6.34
N LEU A 174 10.56 6.79 7.50
CA LEU A 174 10.40 7.72 8.62
C LEU A 174 10.81 9.15 8.25
N ALA A 175 11.90 9.32 7.49
CA ALA A 175 12.41 10.63 7.10
C ALA A 175 11.47 11.43 6.18
N VAL A 176 10.48 10.80 5.55
CA VAL A 176 9.50 11.46 4.68
C VAL A 176 8.07 11.41 5.23
N TRP A 177 7.89 10.91 6.46
CA TRP A 177 6.57 10.60 7.02
C TRP A 177 5.70 11.83 7.21
N ASP A 178 6.26 12.92 7.71
CA ASP A 178 5.53 14.18 7.93
C ASP A 178 5.39 15.02 6.64
N GLY A 179 5.92 14.53 5.52
CA GLY A 179 5.92 15.22 4.24
C GLY A 179 5.03 14.56 3.17
N THR A 180 5.24 14.98 1.93
CA THR A 180 4.48 14.48 0.76
C THR A 180 4.76 13.00 0.42
N GLY A 181 5.82 12.42 1.01
CA GLY A 181 6.21 11.02 0.81
C GLY A 181 5.33 10.00 1.52
N ARG A 182 4.49 10.43 2.49
CA ARG A 182 3.70 9.52 3.33
C ARG A 182 2.81 8.56 2.54
N ASN A 183 2.08 9.05 1.55
CA ASN A 183 1.17 8.21 0.74
C ASN A 183 1.92 7.07 0.03
N ARG A 184 3.16 7.34 -0.41
CA ARG A 184 4.04 6.33 -1.00
C ARG A 184 4.44 5.27 0.02
N VAL A 185 4.79 5.67 1.25
CA VAL A 185 5.12 4.75 2.34
C VAL A 185 3.92 3.85 2.65
N LEU A 186 2.74 4.43 2.83
CA LEU A 186 1.49 3.71 3.10
C LEU A 186 1.20 2.66 2.01
N ARG A 187 1.26 3.06 0.73
CA ARG A 187 1.11 2.11 -0.38
C ARG A 187 2.12 0.99 -0.34
N ALA A 188 3.39 1.31 -0.08
CA ALA A 188 4.44 0.31 -0.03
C ALA A 188 4.18 -0.72 1.08
N TRP A 189 3.77 -0.28 2.27
CA TRP A 189 3.42 -1.17 3.38
C TRP A 189 2.23 -2.05 3.05
N GLY A 190 1.14 -1.47 2.50
CA GLY A 190 -0.05 -2.23 2.13
C GLY A 190 0.22 -3.28 1.06
N LEU A 191 0.90 -2.90 -0.02
CA LEU A 191 1.23 -3.83 -1.12
C LEU A 191 2.19 -4.94 -0.66
N GLN A 192 3.08 -4.66 0.28
CA GLN A 192 3.93 -5.68 0.88
C GLN A 192 3.18 -6.63 1.81
N TYR A 193 2.22 -6.09 2.57
CA TYR A 193 1.43 -6.87 3.53
C TYR A 193 0.53 -7.89 2.82
N THR A 194 0.03 -7.56 1.63
CA THR A 194 -0.87 -8.45 0.87
C THR A 194 -0.17 -9.26 -0.22
N ASP A 195 1.14 -9.11 -0.39
CA ASP A 195 1.90 -9.90 -1.35
C ASP A 195 2.43 -11.19 -0.68
N PRO A 196 1.84 -12.37 -0.91
CA PRO A 196 2.35 -13.65 -0.43
C PRO A 196 3.76 -14.02 -0.89
N GLY A 197 4.40 -13.16 -1.70
CA GLY A 197 5.61 -13.43 -2.50
C GLY A 197 5.20 -13.85 -3.90
N THR A 198 6.00 -13.53 -4.90
CA THR A 198 5.96 -14.24 -6.18
C THR A 198 6.66 -15.59 -5.99
N PRO A 199 5.97 -16.74 -5.97
CA PRO A 199 6.56 -17.87 -6.66
C PRO A 199 6.65 -17.42 -8.12
N VAL A 200 7.87 -17.38 -8.66
CA VAL A 200 8.02 -17.45 -10.12
C VAL A 200 7.27 -18.73 -10.51
N PRO A 201 6.24 -18.68 -11.37
CA PRO A 201 5.61 -19.90 -11.82
C PRO A 201 6.70 -20.70 -12.54
N THR A 202 7.09 -21.83 -11.98
CA THR A 202 7.76 -22.86 -12.76
C THR A 202 6.75 -23.24 -13.85
N GLU A 203 7.12 -23.06 -15.12
CA GLU A 203 6.24 -23.41 -16.24
C GLU A 203 5.72 -24.84 -16.05
N GLY A 204 4.42 -25.01 -15.77
CA GLY A 204 3.78 -26.32 -15.64
C GLY A 204 2.95 -26.56 -14.37
N GLU A 205 3.01 -25.71 -13.34
CA GLU A 205 2.15 -25.88 -12.15
C GLU A 205 0.79 -25.18 -12.35
N ALA A 206 -0.26 -25.98 -12.50
CA ALA A 206 -1.63 -25.48 -12.47
C ALA A 206 -1.94 -24.92 -11.08
N ALA A 207 -2.11 -23.60 -11.00
CA ALA A 207 -2.55 -22.92 -9.78
C ALA A 207 -3.84 -23.59 -9.28
N GLY A 208 -3.81 -24.13 -8.05
CA GLY A 208 -4.97 -24.80 -7.46
C GLY A 208 -6.18 -23.85 -7.35
N GLU A 209 -7.40 -24.39 -7.27
CA GLU A 209 -8.65 -23.61 -7.17
C GLU A 209 -8.61 -22.57 -6.03
N SER A 210 -7.91 -22.87 -4.93
CA SER A 210 -7.71 -21.95 -3.81
C SER A 210 -6.81 -20.75 -4.16
N GLU A 211 -5.73 -20.96 -4.93
CA GLU A 211 -4.89 -19.86 -5.42
C GLU A 211 -5.61 -19.02 -6.48
N GLY A 212 -6.43 -19.66 -7.32
CA GLY A 212 -7.30 -18.98 -8.28
C GLY A 212 -8.30 -18.06 -7.58
N ARG A 213 -8.92 -18.54 -6.49
CA ARG A 213 -9.83 -17.75 -5.65
C ARG A 213 -9.10 -16.61 -4.92
N GLU A 214 -7.88 -16.84 -4.42
CA GLU A 214 -7.08 -15.81 -3.74
C GLU A 214 -6.60 -14.71 -4.71
N ARG A 215 -6.47 -15.02 -6.01
CA ARG A 215 -6.13 -14.06 -7.07
C ARG A 215 -7.33 -13.33 -7.65
N ALA A 216 -8.53 -13.89 -7.53
CA ALA A 216 -9.74 -13.27 -8.04
C ALA A 216 -9.99 -11.92 -7.34
N PRO A 217 -10.45 -10.89 -8.09
CA PRO A 217 -10.83 -9.62 -7.48
C PRO A 217 -11.85 -9.80 -6.36
N TYR A 218 -11.78 -8.96 -5.33
CA TYR A 218 -12.59 -9.16 -4.13
C TYR A 218 -14.11 -9.13 -4.40
N TRP A 219 -14.60 -8.34 -5.36
CA TRP A 219 -16.02 -8.33 -5.74
C TRP A 219 -16.54 -9.67 -6.30
N VAL A 220 -15.66 -10.55 -6.78
CA VAL A 220 -16.00 -11.91 -7.22
C VAL A 220 -16.12 -12.86 -6.02
N THR A 221 -15.26 -12.67 -5.01
CA THR A 221 -15.17 -13.53 -3.83
C THR A 221 -16.07 -13.09 -2.69
N PHE A 222 -16.64 -11.88 -2.74
CA PHE A 222 -17.55 -11.33 -1.73
C PHE A 222 -18.77 -12.23 -1.47
N GLU A 223 -19.11 -12.39 -0.19
CA GLU A 223 -20.22 -13.20 0.29
C GLU A 223 -21.18 -12.30 1.10
N PRO A 224 -22.30 -11.84 0.52
CA PRO A 224 -23.19 -10.87 1.18
C PRO A 224 -23.77 -11.31 2.53
N GLY A 225 -23.87 -12.62 2.77
CA GLY A 225 -24.38 -13.20 4.00
C GLY A 225 -23.32 -13.51 5.05
N SER A 226 -22.04 -13.18 4.80
CA SER A 226 -21.00 -13.38 5.81
C SER A 226 -21.24 -12.45 7.02
N PRO A 227 -20.89 -12.87 8.24
CA PRO A 227 -20.99 -12.01 9.43
C PRO A 227 -20.22 -10.69 9.28
N ASP A 228 -19.14 -10.70 8.51
CA ASP A 228 -18.23 -9.57 8.33
C ASP A 228 -18.60 -8.69 7.12
N ALA A 229 -19.55 -9.10 6.27
CA ALA A 229 -19.90 -8.41 5.02
C ALA A 229 -20.13 -6.90 5.22
N GLY A 230 -20.86 -6.51 6.26
CA GLY A 230 -21.11 -5.10 6.58
C GLY A 230 -19.83 -4.31 6.89
N ALA A 231 -18.91 -4.91 7.66
CA ALA A 231 -17.63 -4.33 8.04
C ALA A 231 -16.66 -4.27 6.85
N GLU A 232 -16.61 -5.31 6.03
CA GLU A 232 -15.80 -5.35 4.80
C GLU A 232 -16.22 -4.25 3.83
N LEU A 233 -17.53 -4.12 3.56
CA LEU A 233 -18.02 -3.03 2.70
C LEU A 233 -17.78 -1.65 3.32
N ALA A 234 -17.79 -1.52 4.65
CA ALA A 234 -17.45 -0.27 5.33
C ALA A 234 -15.97 0.10 5.14
N ALA A 235 -15.07 -0.88 5.28
CA ALA A 235 -13.63 -0.71 5.03
C ALA A 235 -13.36 -0.25 3.59
N LEU A 236 -14.01 -0.88 2.60
CA LEU A 236 -13.89 -0.48 1.21
C LEU A 236 -14.43 0.93 0.94
N ARG A 237 -15.55 1.33 1.56
CA ARG A 237 -16.11 2.68 1.40
C ARG A 237 -15.18 3.77 1.95
N ALA A 238 -14.38 3.47 2.97
CA ALA A 238 -13.38 4.41 3.52
C ALA A 238 -12.36 4.87 2.46
N GLY A 239 -12.18 4.12 1.37
CA GLY A 239 -11.34 4.49 0.22
C GLY A 239 -11.91 5.51 -0.74
N THR A 240 -13.19 5.87 -0.62
CA THR A 240 -13.85 6.73 -1.60
C THR A 240 -13.21 8.13 -1.57
N GLY A 241 -12.71 8.58 -2.71
CA GLY A 241 -12.00 9.86 -2.83
C GLY A 241 -10.59 9.88 -2.19
N ARG A 242 -10.09 8.73 -1.74
CA ARG A 242 -8.72 8.59 -1.20
C ARG A 242 -7.78 8.07 -2.28
N GLU A 243 -6.50 8.44 -2.20
CA GLU A 243 -5.49 7.95 -3.13
C GLU A 243 -5.33 6.42 -2.99
N PRO A 244 -5.27 5.66 -4.10
CA PRO A 244 -5.21 4.20 -4.07
C PRO A 244 -4.11 3.64 -3.18
N GLY A 245 -4.44 2.62 -2.38
CA GLY A 245 -3.51 1.94 -1.48
C GLY A 245 -3.04 2.75 -0.26
N THR A 246 -3.58 3.96 -0.02
CA THR A 246 -3.26 4.75 1.19
C THR A 246 -4.15 4.44 2.39
N VAL A 247 -5.27 3.73 2.17
CA VAL A 247 -6.24 3.41 3.20
C VAL A 247 -5.95 2.03 3.78
N ALA A 248 -5.40 1.98 4.99
CA ALA A 248 -4.88 0.75 5.58
C ALA A 248 -5.93 -0.35 5.76
N VAL A 249 -7.14 0.02 6.17
CA VAL A 249 -8.27 -0.92 6.31
C VAL A 249 -8.68 -1.57 4.99
N MET A 250 -8.26 -1.02 3.84
CA MET A 250 -8.54 -1.62 2.53
C MET A 250 -7.49 -2.62 2.07
N TRP A 251 -6.29 -2.63 2.67
CA TRP A 251 -5.19 -3.46 2.22
C TRP A 251 -5.58 -4.94 2.03
N PRO A 252 -6.28 -5.60 2.99
CA PRO A 252 -6.67 -7.01 2.84
C PRO A 252 -7.50 -7.33 1.59
N PHE A 253 -8.13 -6.34 0.96
CA PHE A 253 -9.02 -6.52 -0.20
C PHE A 253 -8.33 -6.27 -1.54
N HIS A 254 -7.13 -5.68 -1.55
CA HIS A 254 -6.34 -5.54 -2.77
C HIS A 254 -5.81 -6.89 -3.24
N ARG A 255 -5.92 -7.13 -4.55
CA ARG A 255 -5.46 -8.33 -5.26
C ARG A 255 -4.43 -7.98 -6.33
N THR A 256 -4.25 -6.70 -6.66
CA THR A 256 -3.21 -6.22 -7.58
C THR A 256 -1.83 -6.73 -7.17
N ARG A 257 -1.17 -7.43 -8.08
CA ARG A 257 0.23 -7.83 -7.96
C ARG A 257 1.11 -6.98 -8.85
N MET A 258 2.30 -6.66 -8.36
CA MET A 258 3.31 -5.93 -9.13
C MET A 258 4.70 -6.38 -8.72
N ALA A 259 5.66 -6.22 -9.62
CA ALA A 259 7.05 -6.62 -9.37
C ALA A 259 7.61 -5.91 -8.13
N SER A 260 8.51 -6.61 -7.43
CA SER A 260 9.05 -6.20 -6.13
C SER A 260 9.60 -4.78 -6.14
N GLU A 261 10.24 -4.35 -7.24
CA GLU A 261 10.75 -2.98 -7.41
C GLU A 261 9.66 -1.89 -7.33
N TRP A 262 8.48 -2.11 -7.91
CA TRP A 262 7.36 -1.16 -7.92
C TRP A 262 6.61 -1.21 -6.59
N ARG A 263 6.39 -2.42 -6.08
CA ARG A 263 5.80 -2.67 -4.77
C ARG A 263 6.60 -1.98 -3.67
N ASN A 264 7.91 -2.20 -3.64
CA ASN A 264 8.80 -1.65 -2.63
C ASN A 264 8.95 -0.14 -2.71
N LYS A 265 8.71 0.46 -3.89
CA LYS A 265 8.68 1.92 -4.07
C LYS A 265 7.31 2.52 -3.74
N GLY A 266 6.28 1.72 -3.42
CA GLY A 266 4.91 2.23 -3.26
C GLY A 266 4.40 2.92 -4.52
N SER A 267 4.71 2.35 -5.70
CA SER A 267 4.35 2.94 -6.98
C SER A 267 2.83 2.91 -7.19
N LEU A 268 2.26 4.04 -7.59
CA LEU A 268 0.85 4.13 -7.98
C LEU A 268 0.72 3.65 -9.43
N THR A 269 0.28 2.41 -9.63
CA THR A 269 0.06 1.82 -10.97
C THR A 269 -1.38 2.03 -11.43
N ARG A 270 -1.60 1.99 -12.75
CA ARG A 270 -2.95 2.03 -13.35
C ARG A 270 -3.81 0.86 -12.86
N ASP A 271 -3.21 -0.32 -12.66
CA ASP A 271 -3.91 -1.50 -12.17
C ASP A 271 -4.39 -1.30 -10.72
N LEU A 272 -3.53 -0.79 -9.83
CA LEU A 272 -3.89 -0.48 -8.45
C LEU A 272 -4.97 0.59 -8.37
N ALA A 273 -4.87 1.64 -9.21
CA ALA A 273 -5.85 2.72 -9.24
C ALA A 273 -7.23 2.26 -9.73
N ALA A 274 -7.25 1.42 -10.76
CA ALA A 274 -8.47 0.82 -11.28
C ALA A 274 -9.14 -0.11 -10.27
N GLU A 275 -8.35 -1.01 -9.64
CA GLU A 275 -8.85 -1.91 -8.61
C GLU A 275 -9.42 -1.14 -7.41
N HIS A 276 -8.67 -0.16 -6.87
CA HIS A 276 -9.13 0.66 -5.74
C HIS A 276 -10.47 1.34 -6.06
N THR A 277 -10.57 1.94 -7.25
CA THR A 277 -11.80 2.60 -7.68
C THR A 277 -12.95 1.60 -7.80
N ALA A 278 -12.73 0.44 -8.43
CA ALA A 278 -13.74 -0.59 -8.56
C ALA A 278 -14.21 -1.12 -7.19
N LEU A 279 -13.31 -1.34 -6.23
CA LEU A 279 -13.64 -1.75 -4.86
C LEU A 279 -14.54 -0.74 -4.15
N THR A 280 -14.20 0.56 -4.23
CA THR A 280 -15.00 1.62 -3.58
C THR A 280 -16.39 1.75 -4.20
N LEU A 281 -16.49 1.65 -5.53
CA LEU A 281 -17.76 1.65 -6.26
C LEU A 281 -18.60 0.43 -5.92
N PHE A 282 -17.99 -0.75 -5.88
CA PHE A 282 -18.63 -2.01 -5.48
C PHE A 282 -19.22 -1.89 -4.08
N ALA A 283 -18.45 -1.37 -3.13
CA ALA A 283 -18.89 -1.29 -1.75
C ALA A 283 -20.06 -0.34 -1.50
N ARG A 284 -20.15 0.74 -2.29
CA ARG A 284 -21.33 1.62 -2.29
C ARG A 284 -22.53 0.95 -2.96
N HIS A 285 -22.30 0.23 -4.05
CA HIS A 285 -23.35 -0.43 -4.81
C HIS A 285 -23.96 -1.62 -4.06
N GLN A 286 -23.14 -2.41 -3.37
CA GLN A 286 -23.52 -3.64 -2.67
C GLN A 286 -24.25 -3.40 -1.33
N GLN A 287 -24.13 -2.19 -0.74
CA GLN A 287 -24.45 -1.91 0.67
C GLN A 287 -25.84 -2.33 1.16
N THR A 288 -26.87 -2.26 0.31
CA THR A 288 -28.28 -2.52 0.69
C THR A 288 -28.82 -3.83 0.12
N HIS A 289 -27.93 -4.71 -0.36
CA HIS A 289 -28.32 -5.93 -1.07
C HIS A 289 -27.68 -7.16 -0.45
N ASP A 290 -28.50 -8.19 -0.28
CA ASP A 290 -28.17 -9.54 0.19
C ASP A 290 -27.75 -10.49 -0.95
N ARG A 291 -27.92 -10.06 -2.21
CA ARG A 291 -27.38 -10.72 -3.40
C ARG A 291 -26.20 -9.95 -3.99
N ARG A 292 -25.35 -10.62 -4.76
CA ARG A 292 -24.21 -9.97 -5.44
C ARG A 292 -24.70 -8.94 -6.46
N MET A 293 -24.17 -7.72 -6.36
CA MET A 293 -24.34 -6.65 -7.35
C MET A 293 -23.31 -6.74 -8.48
N HIS A 294 -22.27 -7.56 -8.34
CA HIS A 294 -21.41 -7.93 -9.45
C HIS A 294 -22.13 -8.95 -10.35
N VAL A 295 -22.40 -8.56 -11.60
CA VAL A 295 -23.06 -9.40 -12.60
C VAL A 295 -22.22 -9.40 -13.88
N PRO A 296 -21.51 -10.50 -14.19
CA PRO A 296 -20.71 -10.62 -15.40
C PRO A 296 -21.52 -10.31 -16.67
N GLY A 297 -20.94 -9.54 -17.59
CA GLY A 297 -21.57 -9.13 -18.84
C GLY A 297 -22.49 -7.91 -18.74
N ASN A 298 -22.94 -7.51 -17.55
CA ASN A 298 -23.84 -6.36 -17.39
C ASN A 298 -23.07 -5.03 -17.45
N SER A 299 -22.93 -4.45 -18.65
CA SER A 299 -22.13 -3.24 -18.86
C SER A 299 -22.80 -1.98 -18.26
N PRO A 300 -22.05 -0.88 -18.07
CA PRO A 300 -22.64 0.42 -17.72
C PRO A 300 -23.78 0.83 -18.67
N GLY A 301 -23.66 0.52 -19.96
CA GLY A 301 -24.72 0.77 -20.95
C GLY A 301 -26.01 0.00 -20.64
N THR A 302 -25.91 -1.31 -20.47
CA THR A 302 -27.06 -2.16 -20.09
C THR A 302 -27.66 -1.70 -18.75
N ALA A 303 -26.82 -1.44 -17.76
CA ALA A 303 -27.26 -1.03 -16.43
C ALA A 303 -28.03 0.29 -16.44
N VAL A 304 -27.54 1.30 -17.17
CA VAL A 304 -28.26 2.59 -17.33
C VAL A 304 -29.51 2.43 -18.20
N GLY A 305 -29.50 1.57 -19.21
CA GLY A 305 -30.69 1.25 -20.00
C GLY A 305 -31.81 0.63 -19.15
N LEU A 306 -31.46 -0.27 -18.21
CA LEU A 306 -32.39 -0.82 -17.24
C LEU A 306 -32.92 0.25 -16.26
N LEU A 307 -32.08 1.19 -15.83
CA LEU A 307 -32.55 2.34 -15.03
C LEU A 307 -33.54 3.21 -15.79
N ALA A 308 -33.25 3.51 -17.06
CA ALA A 308 -34.12 4.30 -17.93
C ALA A 308 -35.48 3.60 -18.14
N ARG A 309 -35.49 2.28 -18.38
CA ARG A 309 -36.73 1.50 -18.48
C ARG A 309 -37.55 1.52 -17.20
N LYS A 310 -36.91 1.37 -16.04
CA LYS A 310 -37.59 1.47 -14.74
C LYS A 310 -38.13 2.87 -14.46
N ALA A 311 -37.40 3.92 -14.85
CA ALA A 311 -37.86 5.29 -14.68
C ALA A 311 -39.05 5.62 -15.60
N ALA A 312 -39.10 5.04 -16.80
CA ALA A 312 -40.16 5.30 -17.78
C ALA A 312 -41.56 4.82 -17.33
N THR A 313 -41.66 3.94 -16.33
CA THR A 313 -42.95 3.48 -15.78
C THR A 313 -43.59 4.47 -14.81
N ASP A 314 -42.86 5.50 -14.37
CA ASP A 314 -43.34 6.50 -13.42
C ASP A 314 -43.98 7.70 -14.14
N SER A 315 -44.87 8.43 -13.46
CA SER A 315 -45.59 9.59 -14.02
C SER A 315 -44.66 10.76 -14.44
N GLU A 316 -43.45 10.85 -13.88
CA GLU A 316 -42.39 11.77 -14.31
C GLU A 316 -41.34 11.11 -15.23
N GLY A 317 -41.61 9.90 -15.72
CA GLY A 317 -40.62 9.00 -16.29
C GLY A 317 -39.87 9.54 -17.50
N LYS A 318 -40.51 10.35 -18.35
CA LYS A 318 -39.85 10.95 -19.53
C LYS A 318 -38.73 11.91 -19.13
N ALA A 319 -38.93 12.74 -18.10
CA ALA A 319 -37.91 13.68 -17.62
C ALA A 319 -36.75 12.95 -16.93
N ALA A 320 -37.07 11.91 -16.13
CA ALA A 320 -36.08 11.07 -15.47
C ALA A 320 -35.20 10.30 -16.47
N THR A 321 -35.80 9.70 -17.50
CA THR A 321 -35.08 9.01 -18.57
C THR A 321 -34.15 9.95 -19.34
N ALA A 322 -34.63 11.14 -19.73
CA ALA A 322 -33.80 12.12 -20.41
C ALA A 322 -32.63 12.62 -19.52
N ALA A 323 -32.82 12.68 -18.20
CA ALA A 323 -31.74 13.01 -17.27
C ALA A 323 -30.68 11.90 -17.16
N LEU A 324 -31.09 10.63 -17.18
CA LEU A 324 -30.19 9.48 -17.22
C LEU A 324 -29.38 9.43 -18.51
N GLU A 325 -30.02 9.67 -19.66
CA GLU A 325 -29.35 9.76 -20.97
C GLU A 325 -28.27 10.84 -20.99
N ARG A 326 -28.57 12.05 -20.50
CA ARG A 326 -27.55 13.13 -20.41
C ARG A 326 -26.37 12.74 -19.52
N ARG A 327 -26.63 12.18 -18.33
CA ARG A 327 -25.57 11.72 -17.42
C ARG A 327 -24.73 10.62 -18.04
N PHE A 328 -25.35 9.73 -18.81
CA PHE A 328 -24.65 8.66 -19.50
C PHE A 328 -23.80 9.18 -20.64
N GLY A 329 -24.29 10.17 -21.40
CA GLY A 329 -23.51 10.89 -22.39
C GLY A 329 -22.21 11.47 -21.81
N HIS A 330 -22.28 12.11 -20.63
CA HIS A 330 -21.08 12.60 -19.93
C HIS A 330 -20.10 11.47 -19.56
N LEU A 331 -20.61 10.35 -19.05
CA LEU A 331 -19.80 9.18 -18.75
C LEU A 331 -19.08 8.65 -20.01
N LEU A 332 -19.76 8.58 -21.15
CA LEU A 332 -19.14 8.14 -22.41
C LEU A 332 -18.05 9.10 -22.87
N THR A 333 -18.22 10.40 -22.67
CA THR A 333 -17.27 11.43 -23.11
C THR A 333 -16.08 11.66 -22.17
N SER A 334 -15.99 10.93 -21.05
CA SER A 334 -14.87 11.04 -20.09
C SER A 334 -13.51 11.07 -20.81
N ALA A 335 -12.70 12.08 -20.49
CA ALA A 335 -11.39 12.30 -21.08
C ALA A 335 -10.35 11.29 -20.58
N ASP A 336 -10.41 10.93 -19.31
CA ASP A 336 -9.48 10.01 -18.65
C ASP A 336 -10.19 9.07 -17.64
N ALA A 337 -9.41 8.20 -17.01
CA ALA A 337 -9.91 7.25 -16.02
C ALA A 337 -10.44 7.92 -14.74
N GLU A 338 -9.96 9.11 -14.39
CA GLU A 338 -10.40 9.83 -13.19
C GLU A 338 -11.79 10.45 -13.39
N GLU A 339 -12.02 11.08 -14.54
CA GLU A 339 -13.33 11.59 -14.94
C GLU A 339 -14.33 10.43 -15.09
N LEU A 340 -13.91 9.33 -15.71
CA LEU A 340 -14.74 8.11 -15.80
C LEU A 340 -15.14 7.60 -14.41
N ALA A 341 -14.18 7.53 -13.48
CA ALA A 341 -14.45 7.12 -12.10
C ALA A 341 -15.42 8.07 -11.40
N MET A 342 -15.31 9.39 -11.62
CA MET A 342 -16.22 10.39 -11.07
C MET A 342 -17.67 10.16 -11.55
N HIS A 343 -17.87 9.98 -12.85
CA HIS A 343 -19.19 9.71 -13.39
C HIS A 343 -19.78 8.39 -12.89
N LEU A 344 -18.97 7.32 -12.82
CA LEU A 344 -19.39 6.04 -12.26
C LEU A 344 -19.80 6.14 -10.79
N ARG A 345 -19.10 6.94 -9.97
CA ARG A 345 -19.49 7.21 -8.57
C ARG A 345 -20.87 7.85 -8.49
N SER A 346 -21.22 8.72 -9.43
CA SER A 346 -22.55 9.35 -9.48
C SER A 346 -23.67 8.37 -9.82
N PHE A 347 -23.37 7.28 -10.54
CA PHE A 347 -24.32 6.22 -10.89
C PHE A 347 -24.50 5.19 -9.78
N ALA A 348 -23.47 4.92 -8.95
CA ALA A 348 -23.53 3.87 -7.94
C ALA A 348 -24.76 3.95 -7.00
N PRO A 349 -25.19 5.13 -6.48
CA PRO A 349 -26.41 5.23 -5.68
C PRO A 349 -27.71 4.95 -6.47
N LEU A 350 -27.75 5.29 -7.75
CA LEU A 350 -28.92 5.04 -8.61
C LEU A 350 -29.07 3.54 -8.89
N LEU A 351 -27.96 2.88 -9.24
CA LEU A 351 -27.88 1.44 -9.45
C LEU A 351 -28.23 0.67 -8.18
N ASN A 352 -27.67 1.10 -7.04
CA ASN A 352 -27.99 0.55 -5.73
C ASN A 352 -29.49 0.63 -5.43
N ARG A 353 -30.11 1.81 -5.55
CA ARG A 353 -31.55 1.97 -5.28
C ARG A 353 -32.42 1.08 -6.17
N ALA A 354 -32.04 0.95 -7.45
CA ALA A 354 -32.80 0.14 -8.40
C ALA A 354 -32.47 -1.35 -8.35
N GLY A 355 -31.46 -1.77 -7.58
CA GLY A 355 -30.95 -3.14 -7.57
C GLY A 355 -30.48 -3.62 -8.96
N VAL A 356 -29.85 -2.75 -9.74
CA VAL A 356 -29.33 -3.11 -11.07
C VAL A 356 -27.85 -3.43 -10.95
N GLY A 357 -27.47 -4.69 -11.17
CA GLY A 357 -26.07 -5.13 -11.04
C GLY A 357 -25.12 -4.49 -12.07
N LEU A 358 -23.82 -4.70 -11.92
CA LEU A 358 -22.80 -4.18 -12.82
C LEU A 358 -21.64 -5.18 -12.97
N ASP A 359 -21.06 -5.26 -14.16
CA ASP A 359 -19.84 -6.02 -14.38
C ASP A 359 -18.61 -5.22 -13.91
N TYR A 360 -18.06 -5.59 -12.76
CA TYR A 360 -16.91 -4.94 -12.13
C TYR A 360 -15.58 -5.36 -12.75
N ASP A 361 -15.51 -6.53 -13.41
CA ASP A 361 -14.31 -6.94 -14.15
C ASP A 361 -14.18 -6.09 -15.42
N LEU A 362 -15.31 -5.88 -16.11
CA LEU A 362 -15.39 -4.93 -17.22
C LEU A 362 -15.02 -3.51 -16.75
N LEU A 363 -15.56 -3.09 -15.60
CA LEU A 363 -15.32 -1.75 -15.06
C LEU A 363 -13.85 -1.50 -14.72
N SER A 364 -13.24 -2.44 -14.00
CA SER A 364 -11.83 -2.40 -13.63
C SER A 364 -10.95 -2.36 -14.88
N THR A 365 -11.27 -3.18 -15.89
CA THR A 365 -10.56 -3.17 -17.17
C THR A 365 -10.68 -1.82 -17.89
N ALA A 366 -11.88 -1.23 -17.91
CA ALA A 366 -12.12 0.07 -18.52
C ALA A 366 -11.31 1.16 -17.80
N LEU A 367 -11.43 1.27 -16.48
CA LEU A 367 -10.67 2.21 -15.65
C LEU A 367 -9.16 2.10 -15.85
N ARG A 368 -8.64 0.87 -15.97
CA ARG A 368 -7.21 0.61 -16.18
C ARG A 368 -6.72 1.06 -17.54
N THR A 369 -7.53 0.89 -18.59
CA THR A 369 -7.11 1.06 -19.99
C THR A 369 -7.60 2.32 -20.68
N TRP A 370 -8.53 3.07 -20.07
CA TRP A 370 -9.25 4.17 -20.72
C TRP A 370 -8.33 5.15 -21.43
N ASP A 371 -7.32 5.64 -20.71
CA ASP A 371 -6.31 6.60 -21.15
C ASP A 371 -4.89 5.99 -21.15
N ASP A 372 -4.76 4.65 -21.20
CA ASP A 372 -3.45 4.00 -21.28
C ASP A 372 -2.77 4.37 -22.62
N PRO A 373 -1.61 5.06 -22.63
CA PRO A 373 -0.92 5.45 -23.86
C PRO A 373 -0.52 4.25 -24.72
N ARG A 374 -0.38 3.06 -24.13
CA ARG A 374 -0.09 1.82 -24.84
C ARG A 374 -1.33 1.20 -25.51
N ARG A 375 -2.52 1.71 -25.22
CA ARG A 375 -3.81 1.22 -25.73
C ARG A 375 -4.73 2.39 -26.13
N PRO A 376 -4.31 3.27 -27.07
CA PRO A 376 -5.02 4.52 -27.38
C PRO A 376 -6.46 4.34 -27.88
N HIS A 377 -6.80 3.16 -28.41
CA HIS A 377 -8.15 2.86 -28.91
C HIS A 377 -9.07 2.20 -27.86
N ALA A 378 -8.62 2.00 -26.62
CA ALA A 378 -9.40 1.29 -25.59
C ALA A 378 -10.69 2.01 -25.22
N ALA A 379 -10.64 3.30 -24.88
CA ALA A 379 -11.82 4.10 -24.55
C ALA A 379 -12.86 4.07 -25.68
N GLY A 380 -12.44 4.23 -26.94
CA GLY A 380 -13.33 4.17 -28.10
C GLY A 380 -14.15 2.87 -28.19
N ARG A 381 -13.52 1.72 -27.91
CA ARG A 381 -14.22 0.42 -27.90
C ARG A 381 -15.22 0.31 -26.75
N PHE A 382 -14.89 0.79 -25.55
CA PHE A 382 -15.84 0.80 -24.44
C PHE A 382 -17.01 1.73 -24.71
N ARG A 383 -16.76 2.93 -25.25
CA ARG A 383 -17.81 3.87 -25.64
C ARG A 383 -18.81 3.25 -26.61
N GLN A 384 -18.32 2.68 -27.72
CA GLN A 384 -19.17 2.03 -28.72
C GLN A 384 -19.96 0.86 -28.13
N ARG A 385 -19.31 0.03 -27.31
CA ARG A 385 -19.98 -1.10 -26.67
C ARG A 385 -21.08 -0.63 -25.72
N TRP A 386 -20.78 0.29 -24.81
CA TRP A 386 -21.74 0.76 -23.80
C TRP A 386 -22.89 1.54 -24.43
N ASP A 387 -22.62 2.34 -25.47
CA ASP A 387 -23.66 3.05 -26.21
C ASP A 387 -24.64 2.09 -26.91
N ARG A 388 -24.10 1.09 -27.63
CA ARG A 388 -24.91 0.03 -28.23
C ARG A 388 -25.72 -0.75 -27.18
N ASP A 389 -25.09 -1.14 -26.08
CA ASP A 389 -25.73 -1.90 -25.01
C ASP A 389 -26.87 -1.11 -24.36
N PHE A 390 -26.70 0.21 -24.18
CA PHE A 390 -27.74 1.13 -23.71
C PHE A 390 -28.95 1.14 -24.66
N HIS A 391 -28.73 1.43 -25.95
CA HIS A 391 -29.81 1.49 -26.93
C HIS A 391 -30.53 0.15 -27.14
N THR A 392 -29.79 -0.96 -27.13
CA THR A 392 -30.38 -2.30 -27.21
C THR A 392 -31.27 -2.58 -26.01
N THR A 393 -30.83 -2.17 -24.81
CA THR A 393 -31.60 -2.41 -23.58
C THR A 393 -32.85 -1.56 -23.50
N VAL A 394 -32.78 -0.29 -23.92
CA VAL A 394 -33.94 0.61 -23.94
C VAL A 394 -34.99 0.18 -24.97
N THR A 395 -34.55 -0.33 -26.13
CA THR A 395 -35.45 -0.77 -27.22
C THR A 395 -35.96 -2.20 -27.05
N ALA A 396 -35.27 -3.06 -26.29
CA ALA A 396 -35.74 -4.39 -25.94
C ALA A 396 -37.10 -4.30 -25.21
N SER A 397 -38.16 -4.53 -25.97
CA SER A 397 -39.54 -4.57 -25.49
C SER A 397 -39.71 -5.73 -24.50
N SER A 398 -40.56 -5.52 -23.50
CA SER A 398 -40.91 -6.49 -22.45
C SER A 398 -41.37 -7.84 -22.98
#